data_AF-A0A1J0AFF9-F1
#
_entry.id   AF-A0A1J0AFF9-F1
#
_cell.length_a   1.000
_cell.length_b   1.000
_cell.length_c   1.000
_cell.angle_alpha   90.00
_cell.angle_beta   90.00
_cell.angle_gamma   90.00
#
_symmetry.space_group_name_H-M   'P 1'
#
loop_
_entity.id
_entity.type
_entity.pdbx_description
1 polymer ?
#
loop_
_entity_poly.entity_id
_entity_poly.type
_entity_poly.pdbx_seq_one_letter_code
_entity_poly.pdbx_strand_id
1 'polypeptide(L)'
;MYRKVALLLLVSLWLGQPLVLAQRRPNADNWQRADIPTLERLLSISRQQQRTGIEALILARLGELYQQQGQTAQAQAAYQQALALMTQSGNRLGETRLLSRMANAVTDPTTRIKLLERGMGLALNLPASERKALQNQLLSRLIQQGRSEQAYLWSDALRRQELQDFGEQIRAQIGTPAAQALLTQWRTLRQKWLQLQKNYDQDPSPALSQELLALQKELDSLKTQLTQQFPQLADWVQTSPRNLQKLQAQLPPQVAVLQPVLLSEASGGNVILFVVTAKSLTSTPVPVKPAELTTLIETYRNQLQNRRSQEFRTTSTQLYDLLIRPITAQLRQQNITHLSLIATDPFRTIPLETLYDQKEQKYLIQQYPVSYLTRISARNLAQNSPTGLKLLALGNPHPQDARALPGSEREVQAISELLTGSTRYLGKEATLVNFQRSAAGFPILHLATHGCFKDAGCPGLQMEPHTLLFADRNFQVADVAQLPLKNTDLVVLSACQTAVRTEESGGELAGVAYLFELAGARSVIASLWSVDDQVTSELMVEFYRQIYSGKPKAIALQNAKLTLINRHPYYWSPFILLGDSN
;
A
#
# COMPACT_ATOMS: atom_id res chain seq x y z
N MET A 1 0.60 46.87 15.48
CA MET A 1 -0.54 46.11 14.91
C MET A 1 -0.87 44.84 15.71
N TYR A 2 0.13 44.05 16.14
CA TYR A 2 -0.03 42.79 16.89
C TYR A 2 -0.78 42.88 18.24
N ARG A 3 -0.58 43.93 19.04
CA ARG A 3 -1.27 44.11 20.35
C ARG A 3 -2.79 44.27 20.24
N LYS A 4 -3.31 44.84 19.14
CA LYS A 4 -4.76 45.07 18.96
C LYS A 4 -5.51 43.78 18.59
N VAL A 5 -4.84 42.82 17.95
CA VAL A 5 -5.46 41.54 17.53
C VAL A 5 -5.47 40.51 18.66
N ALA A 6 -4.42 40.48 19.49
CA ALA A 6 -4.43 39.69 20.74
C ALA A 6 -5.53 40.18 21.69
N LEU A 7 -5.79 41.49 21.73
CA LEU A 7 -6.88 42.08 22.51
C LEU A 7 -8.27 41.64 22.00
N LEU A 8 -8.47 41.53 20.69
CA LEU A 8 -9.72 41.06 20.09
C LEU A 8 -9.99 39.57 20.37
N LEU A 9 -8.96 38.72 20.35
CA LEU A 9 -9.05 37.31 20.76
C LEU A 9 -9.35 37.16 22.25
N LEU A 10 -8.72 38.00 23.09
CA LEU A 10 -9.00 38.08 24.52
C LEU A 10 -10.46 38.49 24.79
N VAL A 11 -11.01 39.45 24.03
CA VAL A 11 -12.41 39.89 24.17
C VAL A 11 -13.40 38.81 23.70
N SER A 12 -13.13 38.12 22.58
CA SER A 12 -14.02 37.05 22.10
C SER A 12 -14.02 35.83 23.03
N LEU A 13 -12.87 35.50 23.62
CA LEU A 13 -12.78 34.44 24.63
C LEU A 13 -13.52 34.90 25.90
N TRP A 14 -13.29 36.11 26.41
CA TRP A 14 -13.85 36.58 27.68
C TRP A 14 -15.39 36.73 27.66
N LEU A 15 -16.00 37.01 26.51
CA LEU A 15 -17.45 37.22 26.39
C LEU A 15 -18.31 35.96 26.22
N GLY A 16 -17.71 34.77 26.15
CA GLY A 16 -18.46 33.50 26.05
C GLY A 16 -19.34 33.36 24.79
N GLN A 17 -19.21 34.26 23.81
CA GLN A 17 -19.98 34.18 22.57
C GLN A 17 -19.36 33.16 21.60
N PRO A 18 -20.17 32.44 20.80
CA PRO A 18 -19.65 31.80 19.60
C PRO A 18 -18.99 32.88 18.73
N LEU A 19 -17.93 32.52 18.01
CA LEU A 19 -17.18 33.37 17.07
C LEU A 19 -18.09 33.91 15.93
N VAL A 20 -19.05 34.78 16.24
CA VAL A 20 -20.11 35.21 15.30
C VAL A 20 -19.87 36.60 14.72
N LEU A 21 -18.93 37.39 15.28
CA LEU A 21 -18.50 38.66 14.66
C LEU A 21 -17.14 38.57 13.95
N ALA A 22 -16.82 37.38 13.43
CA ALA A 22 -15.61 37.11 12.65
C ALA A 22 -15.93 36.49 11.28
N GLN A 23 -16.88 37.07 10.53
CA GLN A 23 -17.07 36.76 9.09
C GLN A 23 -15.91 37.26 8.20
N ARG A 24 -14.84 37.79 8.79
CA ARG A 24 -13.50 37.85 8.18
C ARG A 24 -12.52 37.17 9.14
N ARG A 25 -11.95 36.03 8.72
CA ARG A 25 -10.91 35.27 9.41
C ARG A 25 -9.92 36.18 10.18
N PRO A 26 -9.91 36.18 11.52
CA PRO A 26 -8.67 36.42 12.24
C PRO A 26 -7.94 35.08 12.20
N ASN A 27 -6.96 34.98 11.29
CA ASN A 27 -6.17 33.78 11.02
C ASN A 27 -5.90 32.93 12.27
N ALA A 28 -6.20 31.64 12.20
CA ALA A 28 -5.74 30.62 13.15
C ALA A 28 -4.20 30.65 13.37
N ASP A 29 -3.46 31.37 12.53
CA ASP A 29 -2.02 31.60 12.60
C ASP A 29 -1.56 32.67 13.63
N ASN A 30 -2.45 33.51 14.17
CA ASN A 30 -2.00 34.71 14.91
C ASN A 30 -1.59 34.45 16.37
N TRP A 31 -2.28 33.56 17.10
CA TRP A 31 -1.87 33.22 18.48
C TRP A 31 -0.65 32.29 18.50
N GLN A 32 -0.43 31.53 17.43
CA GLN A 32 0.76 30.71 17.29
C GLN A 32 2.01 31.60 17.40
N ARG A 33 2.01 32.80 16.82
CA ARG A 33 3.16 33.73 16.90
C ARG A 33 3.27 34.52 18.21
N ALA A 34 2.44 34.23 19.20
CA ALA A 34 2.48 34.92 20.48
C ALA A 34 3.74 34.55 21.29
N ASP A 35 4.19 35.48 22.13
CA ASP A 35 5.27 35.26 23.09
C ASP A 35 4.79 34.45 24.31
N ILE A 36 5.75 33.97 25.11
CA ILE A 36 5.48 33.15 26.30
C ILE A 36 4.48 33.85 27.26
N PRO A 37 4.65 35.13 27.65
CA PRO A 37 3.72 35.79 28.57
C PRO A 37 2.29 35.88 28.02
N THR A 38 2.13 36.12 26.71
CA THR A 38 0.80 36.13 26.09
C THR A 38 0.17 34.74 26.10
N LEU A 39 0.95 33.69 25.81
CA LEU A 39 0.47 32.31 25.84
C LEU A 39 0.11 31.85 27.26
N GLU A 40 0.88 32.21 28.28
CA GLU A 40 0.55 31.92 29.70
C GLU A 40 -0.76 32.60 30.12
N ARG A 41 -1.01 33.84 29.68
CA ARG A 41 -2.29 34.52 29.92
C ARG A 41 -3.44 33.81 29.21
N LEU A 42 -3.25 33.41 27.95
CA LEU A 42 -4.25 32.65 27.20
C LEU A 42 -4.52 31.29 27.84
N LEU A 43 -3.49 30.63 28.39
CA LEU A 43 -3.60 29.36 29.10
C LEU A 43 -4.49 29.49 30.35
N SER A 44 -4.31 30.57 31.12
CA SER A 44 -5.16 30.85 32.28
C SER A 44 -6.62 31.04 31.87
N ILE A 45 -6.87 31.75 30.77
CA ILE A 45 -8.23 32.01 30.27
C ILE A 45 -8.87 30.72 29.76
N SER A 46 -8.13 29.90 29.00
CA SER A 46 -8.67 28.62 28.50
C SER A 46 -9.01 27.66 29.65
N ARG A 47 -8.22 27.65 30.73
CA ARG A 47 -8.49 26.88 31.95
C ARG A 47 -9.77 27.34 32.65
N GLN A 48 -9.93 28.65 32.84
CA GLN A 48 -11.14 29.22 33.44
C GLN A 48 -12.40 28.88 32.65
N GLN A 49 -12.29 28.82 31.32
CA GLN A 49 -13.39 28.48 30.42
C GLN A 49 -13.53 26.98 30.16
N GLN A 50 -12.70 26.15 30.80
CA GLN A 50 -12.67 24.70 30.60
C GLN A 50 -12.51 24.29 29.12
N ARG A 51 -11.81 25.11 28.33
CA ARG A 51 -11.48 24.83 26.92
C ARG A 51 -10.21 23.98 26.84
N THR A 52 -10.31 22.72 27.26
CA THR A 52 -9.18 21.76 27.34
C THR A 52 -8.45 21.55 26.01
N GLY A 53 -9.17 21.57 24.88
CA GLY A 53 -8.56 21.47 23.55
C GLY A 53 -7.66 22.67 23.21
N ILE A 54 -8.10 23.87 23.56
CA ILE A 54 -7.31 25.10 23.39
C ILE A 54 -6.14 25.12 24.38
N GLU A 55 -6.36 24.68 25.62
CA GLU A 55 -5.32 24.53 26.63
C GLU A 55 -4.18 23.64 26.10
N ALA A 56 -4.51 22.49 25.52
CA ALA A 56 -3.54 21.55 24.96
C ALA A 56 -2.72 22.17 23.82
N LEU A 57 -3.35 22.93 22.92
CA LEU A 57 -2.67 23.62 21.83
C LEU A 57 -1.71 24.71 22.32
N ILE A 58 -2.12 25.48 23.35
CA ILE A 58 -1.28 26.50 23.97
C ILE A 58 -0.08 25.86 24.67
N LEU A 59 -0.30 24.79 25.44
CA LEU A 59 0.78 24.05 26.11
C LEU A 59 1.77 23.45 25.11
N ALA A 60 1.29 22.89 24.00
CA ALA A 60 2.16 22.39 22.94
C ALA A 60 3.03 23.52 22.36
N ARG A 61 2.47 24.71 22.16
CA ARG A 61 3.22 25.87 21.68
C ARG A 61 4.21 26.42 22.71
N LEU A 62 3.81 26.51 23.98
CA LEU A 62 4.72 26.88 25.08
C LEU A 62 5.90 25.92 25.14
N GLY A 63 5.65 24.61 25.00
CA GLY A 63 6.71 23.60 24.94
C GLY A 63 7.74 23.87 23.85
N GLU A 64 7.29 24.27 22.65
CA GLU A 64 8.19 24.65 21.55
C GLU A 64 9.03 25.88 21.86
N LEU A 65 8.42 26.93 22.44
CA LEU A 65 9.13 28.17 22.76
C LEU A 65 10.13 27.97 23.90
N TYR A 66 9.78 27.20 24.94
CA TYR A 66 10.71 26.83 25.99
C TYR A 66 11.87 26.00 25.43
N GLN A 67 11.60 25.07 24.51
CA GLN A 67 12.65 24.29 23.86
C GLN A 67 13.60 25.19 23.06
N GLN A 68 13.07 26.16 22.31
CA GLN A 68 13.88 27.14 21.56
C GLN A 68 14.75 28.02 22.47
N GLN A 69 14.32 28.26 23.71
CA GLN A 69 15.08 29.00 24.73
C GLN A 69 16.04 28.10 25.54
N GLY A 70 16.16 26.81 25.22
CA GLY A 70 16.97 25.84 25.97
C GLY A 70 16.35 25.40 27.31
N GLN A 71 15.12 25.82 27.62
CA GLN A 71 14.37 25.52 28.83
C GLN A 71 13.74 24.12 28.78
N THR A 72 14.60 23.09 28.74
CA THR A 72 14.22 21.71 28.44
C THR A 72 13.20 21.13 29.45
N ALA A 73 13.36 21.45 30.74
CA ALA A 73 12.45 20.95 31.79
C ALA A 73 11.03 21.56 31.64
N GLN A 74 10.92 22.86 31.42
CA GLN A 74 9.63 23.52 31.16
C GLN A 74 9.01 23.03 29.85
N ALA A 75 9.82 22.84 28.81
CA ALA A 75 9.37 22.31 27.54
C ALA A 75 8.74 20.92 27.70
N GLN A 76 9.44 20.01 28.37
CA GLN A 76 8.96 18.66 28.63
C GLN A 76 7.68 18.65 29.48
N ALA A 77 7.61 19.47 30.53
CA ALA A 77 6.41 19.58 31.37
C ALA A 77 5.21 20.07 30.56
N ALA A 78 5.39 21.11 29.74
CA ALA A 78 4.33 21.64 28.88
C ALA A 78 3.87 20.62 27.84
N TYR A 79 4.80 19.91 27.19
CA TYR A 79 4.46 18.83 26.25
C TYR A 79 3.73 17.67 26.90
N GLN A 80 4.12 17.25 28.10
CA GLN A 80 3.44 16.16 28.81
C GLN A 80 2.00 16.53 29.20
N GLN A 81 1.78 17.76 29.67
CA GLN A 81 0.43 18.26 29.95
C GLN A 81 -0.42 18.35 28.68
N ALA A 82 0.14 18.89 27.59
CA ALA A 82 -0.54 18.94 26.30
C ALA A 82 -0.92 17.54 25.80
N LEU A 83 0.00 16.58 25.91
CA LEU A 83 -0.23 15.20 25.48
C LEU A 83 -1.34 14.54 26.28
N ALA A 84 -1.35 14.71 27.61
CA ALA A 84 -2.41 14.17 28.46
C ALA A 84 -3.79 14.72 28.07
N LEU A 85 -3.89 16.03 27.84
CA LEU A 85 -5.14 16.68 27.42
C LEU A 85 -5.60 16.21 26.03
N MET A 86 -4.68 16.05 25.06
CA MET A 86 -5.01 15.55 23.72
C MET A 86 -5.46 14.09 23.75
N THR A 87 -4.82 13.24 24.57
CA THR A 87 -5.24 11.86 24.77
C THR A 87 -6.65 11.82 25.40
N GLN A 88 -6.89 12.63 26.44
CA GLN A 88 -8.19 12.72 27.10
C GLN A 88 -9.28 13.24 26.18
N SER A 89 -8.95 14.14 25.25
CA SER A 89 -9.94 14.73 24.35
C SER A 89 -10.25 13.88 23.11
N GLY A 90 -9.49 12.80 22.88
CA GLY A 90 -9.57 12.00 21.67
C GLY A 90 -8.95 12.66 20.44
N ASN A 91 -8.18 13.74 20.60
CA ASN A 91 -7.48 14.43 19.52
C ASN A 91 -6.25 13.64 19.04
N ARG A 92 -6.48 12.57 18.28
CA ARG A 92 -5.40 11.68 17.80
C ARG A 92 -4.49 12.35 16.79
N LEU A 93 -5.03 13.27 15.99
CA LEU A 93 -4.25 14.06 15.05
C LEU A 93 -3.25 14.96 15.79
N GLY A 94 -3.71 15.73 16.77
CA GLY A 94 -2.87 16.55 17.63
C GLY A 94 -1.87 15.73 18.43
N GLU A 95 -2.30 14.60 19.01
CA GLU A 95 -1.44 13.68 19.77
C GLU A 95 -0.26 13.18 18.91
N THR A 96 -0.55 12.76 17.67
CA THR A 96 0.46 12.27 16.72
C THR A 96 1.48 13.36 16.36
N ARG A 97 1.00 14.58 16.05
CA ARG A 97 1.87 15.73 15.73
C ARG A 97 2.73 16.14 16.92
N LEU A 98 2.16 16.15 18.12
CA LEU A 98 2.88 16.48 19.35
C LEU A 98 3.96 15.44 19.66
N LEU A 99 3.68 14.15 19.50
CA LEU A 99 4.68 13.08 19.69
C LEU A 99 5.87 13.23 18.73
N SER A 100 5.64 13.59 17.46
CA SER A 100 6.71 13.91 16.51
C SER A 100 7.55 15.13 16.96
N ARG A 101 6.91 16.18 17.47
CA ARG A 101 7.60 17.37 18.00
C ARG A 101 8.44 17.02 19.23
N MET A 102 7.87 16.29 20.18
CA MET A 102 8.57 15.79 21.36
C MET A 102 9.78 14.93 20.96
N ALA A 103 9.63 14.06 19.97
CA ALA A 103 10.73 13.23 19.46
C ALA A 103 11.88 14.07 18.89
N ASN A 104 11.59 15.18 18.22
CA ASN A 104 12.59 16.11 17.72
C ASN A 104 13.26 16.95 18.84
N ALA A 105 12.55 17.19 19.94
CA ALA A 105 13.06 17.95 21.09
C ALA A 105 13.99 17.12 22.00
N VAL A 106 13.80 15.80 22.08
CA VAL A 106 14.66 14.93 22.91
C VAL A 106 15.96 14.60 22.21
N THR A 107 17.06 14.53 22.97
CA THR A 107 18.39 14.14 22.47
C THR A 107 18.62 12.64 22.55
N ASP A 108 18.07 11.98 23.58
CA ASP A 108 18.19 10.53 23.78
C ASP A 108 17.55 9.73 22.61
N PRO A 109 18.35 8.96 21.84
CA PRO A 109 17.84 8.20 20.70
C PRO A 109 16.75 7.19 21.06
N THR A 110 16.83 6.58 22.25
CA THR A 110 15.87 5.56 22.68
C THR A 110 14.49 6.18 22.95
N THR A 111 14.46 7.29 23.69
CA THR A 111 13.24 8.04 23.98
C THR A 111 12.65 8.61 22.70
N ARG A 112 13.48 9.13 21.79
CA ARG A 112 13.04 9.59 20.46
C ARG A 112 12.29 8.50 19.71
N ILE A 113 12.87 7.31 19.61
CA ILE A 113 12.25 6.17 18.92
C ILE A 113 10.92 5.82 19.60
N LYS A 114 10.88 5.67 20.93
CA LYS A 114 9.63 5.35 21.65
C LYS A 114 8.50 6.35 21.37
N LEU A 115 8.82 7.64 21.31
CA LEU A 115 7.86 8.69 20.97
C LEU A 115 7.35 8.56 19.54
N LEU A 116 8.25 8.33 18.58
CA LEU A 116 7.90 8.13 17.17
C LEU A 116 7.07 6.85 16.95
N GLU A 117 7.40 5.75 17.65
CA GLU A 117 6.64 4.50 17.60
C GLU A 117 5.23 4.66 18.17
N ARG A 118 5.10 5.34 19.32
CA ARG A 118 3.79 5.68 19.88
C ARG A 118 2.98 6.53 18.90
N GLY A 119 3.61 7.55 18.31
CA GLY A 119 2.96 8.39 17.31
C GLY A 119 2.53 7.59 16.08
N MET A 120 3.39 6.68 15.60
CA MET A 120 3.12 5.87 14.41
C MET A 120 1.94 4.91 14.66
N GLY A 121 1.85 4.31 15.84
CA GLY A 121 0.71 3.48 16.22
C GLY A 121 -0.63 4.22 16.16
N LEU A 122 -0.65 5.50 16.55
CA LEU A 122 -1.83 6.36 16.42
C LEU A 122 -2.09 6.77 14.97
N ALA A 123 -1.01 7.10 14.25
CA ALA A 123 -1.07 7.57 12.88
C ALA A 123 -1.65 6.53 11.92
N LEU A 124 -1.52 5.22 12.17
CA LEU A 124 -2.03 4.18 11.28
C LEU A 124 -3.53 4.35 10.94
N ASN A 125 -4.33 4.89 11.87
CA ASN A 125 -5.76 5.16 11.62
C ASN A 125 -6.05 6.53 10.96
N LEU A 126 -5.05 7.42 10.87
CA LEU A 126 -5.13 8.77 10.32
C LEU A 126 -4.89 8.79 8.79
N PRO A 127 -5.10 9.95 8.11
CA PRO A 127 -4.84 10.10 6.68
C PRO A 127 -3.39 9.77 6.27
N ALA A 128 -3.21 9.33 5.02
CA ALA A 128 -1.93 8.86 4.50
C ALA A 128 -0.76 9.87 4.62
N SER A 129 -1.04 11.17 4.50
CA SER A 129 -0.04 12.24 4.62
C SER A 129 0.62 12.28 6.01
N GLU A 130 -0.19 12.20 7.07
CA GLU A 130 0.28 12.19 8.46
C GLU A 130 1.14 10.94 8.74
N ARG A 131 0.73 9.79 8.20
CA ARG A 131 1.46 8.52 8.34
C ARG A 131 2.82 8.55 7.66
N LYS A 132 2.87 9.01 6.41
CA LYS A 132 4.10 8.98 5.61
C LYS A 132 5.19 9.83 6.24
N ALA A 133 4.88 11.05 6.68
CA ALA A 133 5.86 11.92 7.31
C ALA A 133 6.47 11.29 8.58
N LEU A 134 5.62 10.72 9.44
CA LEU A 134 6.06 10.10 10.68
C LEU A 134 6.83 8.80 10.45
N GLN A 135 6.40 7.98 9.49
CA GLN A 135 7.13 6.79 9.07
C GLN A 135 8.54 7.16 8.63
N ASN A 136 8.70 8.17 7.78
CA ASN A 136 10.01 8.60 7.29
C ASN A 136 10.97 8.96 8.43
N GLN A 137 10.47 9.73 9.41
CA GLN A 137 11.24 10.04 10.62
C GLN A 137 11.57 8.79 11.42
N LEU A 138 10.61 7.90 11.67
CA LEU A 138 10.82 6.69 12.45
C LEU A 138 11.84 5.75 11.78
N LEU A 139 11.67 5.45 10.50
CA LEU A 139 12.56 4.55 9.75
C LEU A 139 13.98 5.12 9.71
N SER A 140 14.16 6.41 9.39
CA SER A 140 15.50 7.02 9.38
C SER A 140 16.21 6.87 10.72
N ARG A 141 15.52 7.09 11.85
CA ARG A 141 16.09 6.94 13.19
C ARG A 141 16.37 5.48 13.55
N LEU A 142 15.48 4.56 13.22
CA LEU A 142 15.69 3.13 13.49
C LEU A 142 16.90 2.59 12.71
N ILE A 143 17.04 2.95 11.43
CA ILE A 143 18.18 2.54 10.61
C ILE A 143 19.50 3.13 11.14
N GLN A 144 19.52 4.41 11.51
CA GLN A 144 20.70 5.05 12.13
C GLN A 144 21.13 4.37 13.44
N GLN A 145 20.20 3.72 14.15
CA GLN A 145 20.46 3.02 15.40
C GLN A 145 20.68 1.50 15.21
N GLY A 146 20.81 1.03 13.95
CA GLY A 146 21.00 -0.40 13.65
C GLY A 146 19.78 -1.29 13.94
N ARG A 147 18.59 -0.70 14.09
CA ARG A 147 17.34 -1.40 14.46
C ARG A 147 16.54 -1.81 13.22
N SER A 148 17.17 -2.56 12.32
CA SER A 148 16.62 -2.93 11.01
C SER A 148 15.32 -3.72 11.09
N GLU A 149 15.21 -4.66 12.02
CA GLU A 149 13.98 -5.46 12.22
C GLU A 149 12.79 -4.58 12.62
N GLN A 150 12.98 -3.68 13.58
CA GLN A 150 11.95 -2.72 13.99
C GLN A 150 11.55 -1.80 12.83
N ALA A 151 12.52 -1.31 12.05
CA ALA A 151 12.26 -0.45 10.90
C ALA A 151 11.42 -1.18 9.83
N TYR A 152 11.74 -2.44 9.57
CA TYR A 152 11.02 -3.28 8.63
C TYR A 152 9.58 -3.56 9.07
N LEU A 153 9.38 -3.90 10.35
CA LEU A 153 8.05 -4.15 10.93
C LEU A 153 7.13 -2.92 10.82
N TRP A 154 7.66 -1.72 11.06
CA TRP A 154 6.92 -0.47 10.87
C TRP A 154 6.67 -0.13 9.39
N SER A 155 7.57 -0.53 8.49
CA SER A 155 7.35 -0.40 7.06
C SER A 155 6.18 -1.27 6.57
N ASP A 156 6.11 -2.53 7.00
CA ASP A 156 5.00 -3.42 6.66
C ASP A 156 3.67 -3.02 7.30
N ALA A 157 3.68 -2.52 8.54
CA ALA A 157 2.47 -2.01 9.17
C ALA A 157 1.80 -0.91 8.33
N LEU A 158 2.59 0.01 7.75
CA LEU A 158 2.04 1.01 6.82
C LEU A 158 1.50 0.36 5.55
N ARG A 159 2.22 -0.62 4.99
CA ARG A 159 1.78 -1.29 3.76
C ARG A 159 0.41 -1.94 3.89
N ARG A 160 0.14 -2.59 5.02
CA ARG A 160 -1.18 -3.16 5.30
C ARG A 160 -2.25 -2.09 5.38
N GLN A 161 -1.92 -0.94 5.93
CA GLN A 161 -2.82 0.20 5.93
C GLN A 161 -3.08 0.75 4.52
N GLU A 162 -2.09 0.80 3.63
CA GLU A 162 -2.29 1.18 2.22
C GLU A 162 -3.26 0.22 1.50
N LEU A 163 -3.12 -1.09 1.73
CA LEU A 163 -4.04 -2.10 1.18
C LEU A 163 -5.47 -1.96 1.73
N GLN A 164 -5.59 -1.64 3.01
CA GLN A 164 -6.88 -1.37 3.64
C GLN A 164 -7.54 -0.12 3.04
N ASP A 165 -6.80 0.98 2.94
CA ASP A 165 -7.31 2.24 2.39
C ASP A 165 -7.75 2.06 0.93
N PHE A 166 -7.00 1.28 0.12
CA PHE A 166 -7.42 0.90 -1.22
C PHE A 166 -8.79 0.18 -1.19
N GLY A 167 -8.91 -0.84 -0.35
CA GLY A 167 -10.16 -1.58 -0.22
C GLY A 167 -11.34 -0.74 0.27
N GLU A 168 -11.10 0.27 1.10
CA GLU A 168 -12.12 1.26 1.48
C GLU A 168 -12.50 2.15 0.29
N GLN A 169 -11.53 2.62 -0.49
CA GLN A 169 -11.72 3.50 -1.63
C GLN A 169 -12.61 2.85 -2.70
N ILE A 170 -12.33 1.60 -3.06
CA ILE A 170 -13.13 0.86 -4.05
C ILE A 170 -14.41 0.24 -3.44
N ARG A 171 -14.65 0.46 -2.14
CA ARG A 171 -15.77 -0.14 -1.38
C ARG A 171 -15.84 -1.66 -1.54
N ALA A 172 -14.69 -2.32 -1.42
CA ALA A 172 -14.58 -3.76 -1.56
C ALA A 172 -15.59 -4.49 -0.67
N GLN A 173 -16.28 -5.47 -1.24
CA GLN A 173 -17.30 -6.27 -0.60
C GLN A 173 -16.71 -7.61 -0.15
N ILE A 174 -17.27 -8.20 0.90
CA ILE A 174 -16.84 -9.48 1.45
C ILE A 174 -17.99 -10.49 1.46
N GLY A 175 -17.67 -11.76 1.19
CA GLY A 175 -18.67 -12.76 0.81
C GLY A 175 -19.68 -13.18 1.87
N THR A 176 -19.55 -12.76 3.14
CA THR A 176 -20.56 -13.07 4.17
C THR A 176 -21.39 -11.83 4.52
N PRO A 177 -22.73 -11.87 4.43
CA PRO A 177 -23.58 -10.71 4.74
C PRO A 177 -23.34 -10.11 6.13
N ALA A 178 -23.11 -10.96 7.13
CA ALA A 178 -22.83 -10.53 8.50
C ALA A 178 -21.51 -9.76 8.61
N ALA A 179 -20.44 -10.23 7.97
CA ALA A 179 -19.18 -9.51 7.98
C ALA A 179 -19.27 -8.22 7.17
N GLN A 180 -19.96 -8.25 6.01
CA GLN A 180 -20.18 -7.09 5.17
C GLN A 180 -20.91 -5.97 5.94
N ALA A 181 -21.93 -6.31 6.73
CA ALA A 181 -22.65 -5.37 7.57
C ALA A 181 -21.72 -4.71 8.60
N LEU A 182 -20.94 -5.49 9.35
CA LEU A 182 -19.98 -4.97 10.33
C LEU A 182 -18.90 -4.10 9.68
N LEU A 183 -18.36 -4.51 8.54
CA LEU A 183 -17.36 -3.75 7.80
C LEU A 183 -17.92 -2.43 7.28
N THR A 184 -19.16 -2.43 6.78
CA THR A 184 -19.85 -1.23 6.30
C THR A 184 -20.09 -0.25 7.45
N GLN A 185 -20.52 -0.74 8.61
CA GLN A 185 -20.68 0.07 9.82
C GLN A 185 -19.35 0.67 10.26
N TRP A 186 -18.30 -0.16 10.34
CA TRP A 186 -16.96 0.28 10.74
C TRP A 186 -16.41 1.36 9.80
N ARG A 187 -16.55 1.19 8.47
CA ARG A 187 -16.15 2.19 7.46
C ARG A 187 -16.89 3.51 7.65
N THR A 188 -18.21 3.44 7.85
CA THR A 188 -19.06 4.62 8.03
C THR A 188 -18.62 5.43 9.25
N LEU A 189 -18.44 4.75 10.39
CA LEU A 189 -18.00 5.40 11.62
C LEU A 189 -16.57 5.93 11.52
N ARG A 190 -15.68 5.23 10.80
CA ARG A 190 -14.31 5.69 10.58
C ARG A 190 -14.28 6.99 9.79
N GLN A 191 -15.06 7.08 8.72
CA GLN A 191 -15.16 8.31 7.92
C GLN A 191 -15.72 9.47 8.76
N LYS A 192 -16.77 9.21 9.56
CA LYS A 192 -17.29 10.20 10.50
C LYS A 192 -16.23 10.65 11.50
N TRP A 193 -15.49 9.71 12.08
CA TRP A 193 -14.42 9.97 13.03
C TRP A 193 -13.28 10.80 12.40
N LEU A 194 -12.86 10.47 11.17
CA LEU A 194 -11.84 11.25 10.43
C LEU A 194 -12.30 12.68 10.14
N GLN A 195 -13.56 12.86 9.76
CA GLN A 195 -14.12 14.20 9.56
C GLN A 195 -14.17 14.98 10.87
N LEU A 196 -14.54 14.31 11.97
CA LEU A 196 -14.61 14.92 13.28
C LEU A 196 -13.23 15.30 13.83
N GLN A 197 -12.18 14.51 13.55
CA GLN A 197 -10.79 14.87 13.85
C GLN A 197 -10.40 16.18 13.13
N LYS A 198 -10.76 16.33 11.85
CA LYS A 198 -10.50 17.57 11.09
C LYS A 198 -11.27 18.77 11.67
N ASN A 199 -12.53 18.58 12.04
CA ASN A 199 -13.33 19.64 12.66
C ASN A 199 -12.76 20.04 14.03
N TYR A 200 -12.33 19.07 14.83
CA TYR A 200 -11.69 19.31 16.12
C TYR A 200 -10.37 20.07 15.98
N ASP A 201 -9.57 19.77 14.95
CA ASP A 201 -8.32 20.49 14.65
C ASP A 201 -8.57 21.98 14.33
N GLN A 202 -9.77 22.31 13.82
CA GLN A 202 -10.17 23.69 13.49
C GLN A 202 -10.79 24.44 14.68
N ASP A 203 -11.67 23.80 15.45
CA ASP A 203 -12.32 24.41 16.62
C ASP A 203 -12.44 23.39 17.78
N PRO A 204 -11.39 23.25 18.62
CA PRO A 204 -11.39 22.30 19.72
C PRO A 204 -12.45 22.63 20.77
N SER A 205 -13.51 21.82 20.87
CA SER A 205 -14.60 22.00 21.84
C SER A 205 -14.88 20.72 22.66
N PRO A 206 -15.46 20.86 23.88
CA PRO A 206 -15.84 19.70 24.70
C PRO A 206 -16.85 18.78 24.02
N ALA A 207 -17.79 19.33 23.25
CA ALA A 207 -18.79 18.55 22.51
C ALA A 207 -18.14 17.65 21.45
N LEU A 208 -17.25 18.20 20.63
CA LEU A 208 -16.52 17.42 19.63
C LEU A 208 -15.60 16.38 20.28
N SER A 209 -14.99 16.71 21.42
CA SER A 209 -14.18 15.77 22.20
C SER A 209 -15.00 14.55 22.65
N GLN A 210 -16.17 14.77 23.22
CA GLN A 210 -17.04 13.68 23.69
C GLN A 210 -17.47 12.78 22.53
N GLU A 211 -17.83 13.37 21.39
CA GLU A 211 -18.21 12.62 20.19
C GLU A 211 -17.03 11.83 19.59
N LEU A 212 -15.81 12.39 19.59
CA LEU A 212 -14.60 11.69 19.15
C LEU A 212 -14.31 10.44 20.00
N LEU A 213 -14.41 10.55 21.32
CA LEU A 213 -14.19 9.45 22.25
C LEU A 213 -15.25 8.36 22.10
N ALA A 214 -16.53 8.76 21.93
CA ALA A 214 -17.62 7.83 21.70
C ALA A 214 -17.42 7.03 20.40
N LEU A 215 -17.12 7.72 19.30
CA LEU A 215 -16.84 7.08 18.01
C LEU A 215 -15.61 6.18 18.06
N GLN A 216 -14.55 6.60 18.74
CA GLN A 216 -13.35 5.77 18.92
C GLN A 216 -13.69 4.46 19.64
N LYS A 217 -14.46 4.52 20.73
CA LYS A 217 -14.87 3.33 21.48
C LYS A 217 -15.73 2.39 20.63
N GLU A 218 -16.62 2.93 19.80
CA GLU A 218 -17.45 2.14 18.90
C GLU A 218 -16.61 1.47 17.80
N LEU A 219 -15.66 2.20 17.21
CA LEU A 219 -14.71 1.66 16.23
C LEU A 219 -13.87 0.52 16.80
N ASP A 220 -13.36 0.67 18.02
CA ASP A 220 -12.55 -0.36 18.69
C ASP A 220 -13.40 -1.61 19.02
N SER A 221 -14.66 -1.42 19.40
CA SER A 221 -15.63 -2.51 19.61
C SER A 221 -15.91 -3.27 18.32
N LEU A 222 -16.24 -2.56 17.23
CA LEU A 222 -16.51 -3.17 15.93
C LEU A 222 -15.29 -3.90 15.37
N LYS A 223 -14.10 -3.32 15.51
CA LYS A 223 -12.83 -3.97 15.13
C LYS A 223 -12.66 -5.28 15.88
N THR A 224 -12.90 -5.28 17.19
CA THR A 224 -12.81 -6.49 18.03
C THR A 224 -13.81 -7.54 17.56
N GLN A 225 -15.08 -7.18 17.40
CA GLN A 225 -16.14 -8.08 16.92
C GLN A 225 -15.82 -8.68 15.55
N LEU A 226 -15.40 -7.84 14.58
CA LEU A 226 -15.07 -8.27 13.23
C LEU A 226 -13.90 -9.25 13.24
N THR A 227 -12.87 -9.00 14.04
CA THR A 227 -11.71 -9.91 14.12
C THR A 227 -11.97 -11.21 14.87
N GLN A 228 -12.85 -11.21 15.87
CA GLN A 228 -13.25 -12.42 16.59
C GLN A 228 -14.16 -13.31 15.75
N GLN A 229 -15.14 -12.73 15.06
CA GLN A 229 -16.10 -13.47 14.23
C GLN A 229 -15.52 -13.85 12.86
N PHE A 230 -14.62 -13.04 12.32
CA PHE A 230 -14.03 -13.22 10.99
C PHE A 230 -12.49 -13.01 11.02
N PRO A 231 -11.71 -13.94 11.60
CA PRO A 231 -10.25 -13.81 11.72
C PRO A 231 -9.50 -13.63 10.39
N GLN A 232 -10.10 -14.08 9.27
CA GLN A 232 -9.58 -13.85 7.93
C GLN A 232 -9.53 -12.36 7.55
N LEU A 233 -10.42 -11.55 8.12
CA LEU A 233 -10.51 -10.11 7.90
C LEU A 233 -9.70 -9.30 8.92
N ALA A 234 -8.98 -9.96 9.84
CA ALA A 234 -8.19 -9.23 10.83
C ALA A 234 -7.15 -8.31 10.18
N ASP A 235 -6.55 -8.74 9.05
CA ASP A 235 -5.62 -7.92 8.27
C ASP A 235 -6.28 -6.67 7.64
N TRP A 236 -7.62 -6.63 7.57
CA TRP A 236 -8.40 -5.51 7.03
C TRP A 236 -8.69 -4.43 8.07
N VAL A 237 -8.72 -4.75 9.37
CA VAL A 237 -9.09 -3.79 10.43
C VAL A 237 -8.03 -3.64 11.52
N GLN A 238 -7.07 -4.56 11.60
CA GLN A 238 -5.96 -4.52 12.56
C GLN A 238 -4.66 -4.06 11.91
N THR A 239 -4.02 -3.11 12.57
CA THR A 239 -2.84 -2.37 12.11
C THR A 239 -1.58 -2.73 12.91
N SER A 240 -1.53 -3.89 13.56
CA SER A 240 -0.39 -4.27 14.40
C SER A 240 0.69 -4.98 13.59
N PRO A 241 2.00 -4.68 13.77
CA PRO A 241 3.10 -5.45 13.18
C PRO A 241 2.88 -6.97 13.35
N ARG A 242 2.87 -7.73 12.24
CA ARG A 242 2.88 -9.20 12.31
C ARG A 242 4.32 -9.69 12.33
N ASN A 243 4.52 -10.83 12.97
CA ASN A 243 5.83 -11.31 13.35
C ASN A 243 6.70 -11.70 12.12
N LEU A 244 7.81 -10.99 11.91
CA LEU A 244 8.85 -11.29 10.91
C LEU A 244 9.26 -12.78 10.94
N GLN A 245 9.31 -13.37 12.13
CA GLN A 245 9.71 -14.76 12.33
C GLN A 245 8.80 -15.74 11.58
N LYS A 246 7.50 -15.39 11.41
CA LYS A 246 6.58 -16.20 10.62
C LYS A 246 6.93 -16.18 9.12
N LEU A 247 7.32 -15.02 8.58
CA LEU A 247 7.78 -14.92 7.20
C LEU A 247 9.06 -15.73 7.02
N GLN A 248 10.06 -15.51 7.87
CA GLN A 248 11.34 -16.23 7.76
C GLN A 248 11.17 -17.74 7.86
N ALA A 249 10.29 -18.24 8.73
CA ALA A 249 9.98 -19.67 8.85
C ALA A 249 9.29 -20.26 7.60
N GLN A 250 8.64 -19.43 6.77
CA GLN A 250 7.92 -19.86 5.57
C GLN A 250 8.69 -19.62 4.27
N LEU A 251 9.80 -18.86 4.31
CA LEU A 251 10.61 -18.59 3.13
C LEU A 251 11.49 -19.81 2.79
N PRO A 252 11.49 -20.27 1.53
CA PRO A 252 12.46 -21.24 1.08
C PRO A 252 13.90 -20.72 1.24
N PRO A 253 14.90 -21.58 1.52
CA PRO A 253 16.27 -21.15 1.77
C PRO A 253 16.92 -20.33 0.63
N GLN A 254 16.51 -20.58 -0.62
CA GLN A 254 17.06 -19.91 -1.81
C GLN A 254 16.28 -18.64 -2.21
N VAL A 255 15.28 -18.23 -1.44
CA VAL A 255 14.45 -17.05 -1.72
C VAL A 255 14.88 -15.90 -0.81
N ALA A 256 15.09 -14.72 -1.41
CA ALA A 256 15.20 -13.46 -0.67
C ALA A 256 14.04 -12.53 -1.02
N VAL A 257 13.49 -11.87 0.00
CA VAL A 257 12.49 -10.82 -0.14
C VAL A 257 13.19 -9.47 -0.06
N LEU A 258 13.16 -8.72 -1.16
CA LEU A 258 13.59 -7.34 -1.24
C LEU A 258 12.41 -6.41 -0.94
N GLN A 259 12.62 -5.41 -0.10
CA GLN A 259 11.69 -4.30 0.12
C GLN A 259 12.44 -2.98 0.08
N PRO A 260 12.40 -2.26 -1.06
CA PRO A 260 12.95 -0.91 -1.16
C PRO A 260 11.96 0.09 -0.55
N VAL A 261 12.44 0.98 0.32
CA VAL A 261 11.63 2.03 0.95
C VAL A 261 12.29 3.39 0.73
N LEU A 262 11.62 4.28 0.00
CA LEU A 262 12.13 5.62 -0.28
C LEU A 262 11.86 6.56 0.89
N LEU A 263 12.93 7.09 1.49
CA LEU A 263 12.86 8.10 2.53
C LEU A 263 12.81 9.52 1.96
N SER A 264 12.08 10.43 2.60
CA SER A 264 12.01 11.84 2.23
C SER A 264 13.33 12.57 2.45
N GLU A 265 13.51 13.71 1.78
CA GLU A 265 14.70 14.57 1.95
C GLU A 265 14.86 15.02 3.40
N ALA A 266 13.76 15.41 4.05
CA ALA A 266 13.74 15.80 5.46
C ALA A 266 14.19 14.66 6.41
N SER A 267 14.18 13.41 5.94
CA SER A 267 14.65 12.23 6.67
C SER A 267 15.97 11.66 6.13
N GLY A 268 16.73 12.47 5.37
CA GLY A 268 18.08 12.18 4.92
C GLY A 268 18.21 11.71 3.48
N GLY A 269 17.12 11.52 2.72
CA GLY A 269 17.17 11.19 1.29
C GLY A 269 17.91 9.87 0.98
N ASN A 270 17.26 8.74 1.23
CA ASN A 270 17.83 7.42 0.96
C ASN A 270 16.75 6.47 0.45
N VAL A 271 17.13 5.45 -0.31
CA VAL A 271 16.36 4.20 -0.39
C VAL A 271 16.91 3.24 0.65
N ILE A 272 16.06 2.73 1.53
CA ILE A 272 16.44 1.62 2.41
C ILE A 272 16.09 0.32 1.69
N LEU A 273 17.09 -0.50 1.38
CA LEU A 273 16.91 -1.83 0.81
C LEU A 273 16.87 -2.85 1.95
N PHE A 274 15.68 -3.27 2.36
CA PHE A 274 15.54 -4.39 3.28
C PHE A 274 15.64 -5.70 2.50
N VAL A 275 16.48 -6.63 2.98
CA VAL A 275 16.61 -7.98 2.43
C VAL A 275 16.29 -8.97 3.53
N VAL A 276 15.19 -9.69 3.37
CA VAL A 276 14.74 -10.74 4.30
C VAL A 276 14.96 -12.09 3.66
N THR A 277 15.61 -12.99 4.39
CA THR A 277 15.76 -14.40 4.03
C THR A 277 15.27 -15.27 5.19
N ALA A 278 15.23 -16.58 4.98
CA ALA A 278 14.86 -17.53 6.03
C ALA A 278 15.71 -17.41 7.31
N LYS A 279 16.92 -16.82 7.23
CA LYS A 279 17.89 -16.75 8.33
C LYS A 279 18.22 -15.35 8.81
N SER A 280 18.00 -14.32 7.99
CA SER A 280 18.46 -12.97 8.31
C SER A 280 17.53 -11.89 7.77
N LEU A 281 17.59 -10.73 8.42
CA LEU A 281 17.10 -9.47 7.87
C LEU A 281 18.25 -8.47 7.88
N THR A 282 18.55 -7.88 6.73
CA THR A 282 19.52 -6.79 6.59
C THR A 282 18.84 -5.55 6.02
N SER A 283 19.43 -4.38 6.27
CA SER A 283 18.98 -3.12 5.68
C SER A 283 20.19 -2.36 5.12
N THR A 284 20.14 -2.00 3.85
CA THR A 284 21.21 -1.23 3.19
C THR A 284 20.67 0.14 2.78
N PRO A 285 21.08 1.23 3.46
CA PRO A 285 20.74 2.58 3.02
C PRO A 285 21.56 2.95 1.77
N VAL A 286 20.87 3.43 0.74
CA VAL A 286 21.46 3.92 -0.51
C VAL A 286 21.13 5.41 -0.66
N PRO A 287 22.12 6.30 -0.56
CA PRO A 287 21.89 7.74 -0.70
C PRO A 287 21.33 8.10 -2.07
N VAL A 288 20.23 8.86 -2.09
CA VAL A 288 19.62 9.35 -3.32
C VAL A 288 18.73 10.54 -3.03
N LYS A 289 18.58 11.46 -3.99
CA LYS A 289 17.53 12.48 -3.89
C LYS A 289 16.18 11.86 -4.27
N PRO A 290 15.17 11.90 -3.38
CA PRO A 290 13.87 11.27 -3.64
C PRO A 290 13.15 11.79 -4.88
N ALA A 291 13.26 13.09 -5.16
CA ALA A 291 12.71 13.67 -6.39
C ALA A 291 13.38 13.08 -7.64
N GLU A 292 14.72 13.06 -7.66
CA GLU A 292 15.50 12.51 -8.80
C GLU A 292 15.20 11.03 -9.04
N LEU A 293 15.13 10.21 -7.98
CA LEU A 293 14.77 8.80 -8.12
C LEU A 293 13.32 8.61 -8.60
N THR A 294 12.39 9.42 -8.10
CA THR A 294 10.98 9.35 -8.54
C THR A 294 10.89 9.67 -10.03
N THR A 295 11.53 10.75 -10.48
CA THR A 295 11.62 11.11 -11.90
C THR A 295 12.32 10.03 -12.72
N LEU A 296 13.38 9.39 -12.21
CA LEU A 296 14.07 8.30 -12.90
C LEU A 296 13.15 7.08 -13.11
N ILE A 297 12.38 6.70 -12.09
CA ILE A 297 11.42 5.59 -12.16
C ILE A 297 10.26 5.91 -13.12
N GLU A 298 9.72 7.12 -13.07
CA GLU A 298 8.69 7.59 -14.00
C GLU A 298 9.20 7.60 -15.45
N THR A 299 10.40 8.16 -15.67
CA THR A 299 11.07 8.14 -16.97
C THR A 299 11.24 6.71 -17.48
N TYR A 300 11.77 5.82 -16.63
CA TYR A 300 11.97 4.42 -16.99
C TYR A 300 10.66 3.73 -17.35
N ARG A 301 9.61 3.91 -16.55
CA ARG A 301 8.27 3.36 -16.82
C ARG A 301 7.75 3.83 -18.19
N ASN A 302 7.84 5.13 -18.48
CA ASN A 302 7.39 5.68 -19.75
C ASN A 302 8.18 5.13 -20.93
N GLN A 303 9.49 4.94 -20.77
CA GLN A 303 10.34 4.32 -21.78
C GLN A 303 9.98 2.83 -21.99
N LEU A 304 9.70 2.07 -20.93
CA LEU A 304 9.23 0.68 -21.03
C LEU A 304 7.89 0.56 -21.76
N GLN A 305 6.98 1.51 -21.53
CA GLN A 305 5.67 1.55 -22.19
C GLN A 305 5.74 2.03 -23.65
N ASN A 306 6.83 2.69 -24.04
CA ASN A 306 7.09 3.07 -25.42
C ASN A 306 7.96 2.02 -26.12
N ARG A 307 7.34 1.11 -26.87
CA ARG A 307 8.01 0.04 -27.64
C ARG A 307 9.11 0.50 -28.62
N ARG A 308 9.20 1.80 -28.93
CA ARG A 308 10.24 2.38 -29.80
C ARG A 308 11.42 2.96 -29.03
N SER A 309 11.31 3.13 -27.71
CA SER A 309 12.40 3.67 -26.90
C SER A 309 13.57 2.69 -26.86
N GLN A 310 14.79 3.20 -26.95
CA GLN A 310 16.01 2.42 -26.66
C GLN A 310 16.75 2.95 -25.42
N GLU A 311 16.35 4.14 -24.95
CA GLU A 311 16.95 4.82 -23.79
C GLU A 311 16.67 4.12 -22.46
N PHE A 312 15.67 3.22 -22.44
CA PHE A 312 15.33 2.42 -21.27
C PHE A 312 16.54 1.64 -20.72
N ARG A 313 17.53 1.30 -21.54
CA ARG A 313 18.73 0.58 -21.08
C ARG A 313 19.58 1.42 -20.12
N THR A 314 19.72 2.72 -20.38
CA THR A 314 20.51 3.63 -19.54
C THR A 314 19.84 3.83 -18.18
N THR A 315 18.55 4.14 -18.18
CA THR A 315 17.76 4.33 -16.95
C THR A 315 17.61 3.03 -16.16
N SER A 316 17.43 1.89 -16.85
CA SER A 316 17.46 0.55 -16.26
C SER A 316 18.77 0.25 -15.54
N THR A 317 19.91 0.60 -16.13
CA THR A 317 21.24 0.42 -15.50
C THR A 317 21.38 1.27 -14.24
N GLN A 318 20.98 2.55 -14.30
CA GLN A 318 21.00 3.43 -13.13
C GLN A 318 20.14 2.87 -11.98
N LEU A 319 18.95 2.35 -12.31
CA LEU A 319 18.07 1.73 -11.32
C LEU A 319 18.63 0.40 -10.80
N TYR A 320 19.28 -0.42 -11.63
CA TYR A 320 19.98 -1.62 -11.18
C TYR A 320 21.07 -1.28 -10.16
N ASP A 321 21.86 -0.24 -10.45
CA ASP A 321 22.96 0.23 -9.59
C ASP A 321 22.46 0.75 -8.23
N LEU A 322 21.26 1.34 -8.19
CA LEU A 322 20.64 1.83 -6.96
C LEU A 322 19.93 0.72 -6.17
N LEU A 323 19.26 -0.21 -6.83
CA LEU A 323 18.30 -1.12 -6.19
C LEU A 323 18.80 -2.56 -6.01
N ILE A 324 19.69 -3.02 -6.88
CA ILE A 324 20.14 -4.42 -6.89
C ILE A 324 21.63 -4.52 -6.57
N ARG A 325 22.48 -3.73 -7.24
CA ARG A 325 23.94 -3.82 -7.08
C ARG A 325 24.40 -3.81 -5.62
N PRO A 326 23.86 -2.95 -4.72
CA PRO A 326 24.31 -2.88 -3.32
C PRO A 326 24.10 -4.18 -2.53
N ILE A 327 23.16 -5.03 -2.95
CA ILE A 327 22.81 -6.27 -2.24
C ILE A 327 23.36 -7.54 -2.92
N THR A 328 23.93 -7.43 -4.12
CA THR A 328 24.39 -8.60 -4.90
C THR A 328 25.40 -9.50 -4.17
N ALA A 329 26.34 -8.92 -3.43
CA ALA A 329 27.32 -9.68 -2.65
C ALA A 329 26.65 -10.54 -1.58
N GLN A 330 25.67 -9.97 -0.86
CA GLN A 330 24.88 -10.70 0.14
C GLN A 330 24.07 -11.82 -0.51
N LEU A 331 23.41 -11.56 -1.63
CA LEU A 331 22.60 -12.56 -2.34
C LEU A 331 23.46 -13.77 -2.77
N ARG A 332 24.65 -13.53 -3.32
CA ARG A 332 25.60 -14.59 -3.70
C ARG A 332 26.10 -15.38 -2.50
N GLN A 333 26.51 -14.69 -1.42
CA GLN A 333 26.99 -15.35 -0.20
C GLN A 333 25.92 -16.27 0.42
N GLN A 334 24.66 -15.89 0.31
CA GLN A 334 23.53 -16.67 0.85
C GLN A 334 22.96 -17.70 -0.14
N ASN A 335 23.58 -17.88 -1.31
CA ASN A 335 23.11 -18.78 -2.38
C ASN A 335 21.65 -18.54 -2.77
N ILE A 336 21.25 -17.27 -2.83
CA ILE A 336 19.92 -16.89 -3.27
C ILE A 336 19.82 -17.14 -4.77
N THR A 337 18.72 -17.79 -5.19
CA THR A 337 18.43 -18.07 -6.60
C THR A 337 17.06 -17.54 -7.02
N HIS A 338 16.30 -16.93 -6.11
CA HIS A 338 14.97 -16.35 -6.35
C HIS A 338 14.82 -15.03 -5.60
N LEU A 339 14.27 -14.01 -6.28
CA LEU A 339 13.97 -12.71 -5.66
C LEU A 339 12.47 -12.46 -5.61
N SER A 340 11.96 -12.19 -4.42
CA SER A 340 10.60 -11.72 -4.19
C SER A 340 10.63 -10.23 -3.85
N LEU A 341 9.74 -9.42 -4.40
CA LEU A 341 9.67 -7.98 -4.13
C LEU A 341 8.40 -7.61 -3.34
N ILE A 342 8.58 -6.90 -2.23
CA ILE A 342 7.50 -6.14 -1.59
C ILE A 342 7.62 -4.68 -2.07
N ALA A 343 6.91 -4.33 -3.13
CA ALA A 343 7.12 -3.07 -3.85
C ALA A 343 6.29 -1.90 -3.27
N THR A 344 6.87 -0.89 -2.64
CA THR A 344 6.14 0.35 -2.26
C THR A 344 6.18 1.36 -3.40
N ASP A 345 5.43 2.46 -3.33
CA ASP A 345 5.71 3.58 -4.24
C ASP A 345 7.10 4.16 -3.99
N PRO A 346 7.79 4.62 -5.05
CA PRO A 346 7.40 4.54 -6.47
C PRO A 346 7.74 3.19 -7.16
N PHE A 347 8.42 2.26 -6.48
CA PHE A 347 8.97 1.01 -7.05
C PHE A 347 7.94 0.03 -7.60
N ARG A 348 6.69 0.03 -7.10
CA ARG A 348 5.61 -0.84 -7.57
C ARG A 348 5.17 -0.63 -9.01
N THR A 349 5.71 0.38 -9.66
CA THR A 349 5.22 0.83 -10.96
C THR A 349 6.11 0.40 -12.13
N ILE A 350 7.19 -0.32 -11.83
CA ILE A 350 8.13 -0.85 -12.80
C ILE A 350 8.36 -2.34 -12.51
N PRO A 351 8.55 -3.18 -13.54
CA PRO A 351 8.91 -4.57 -13.34
C PRO A 351 10.40 -4.68 -12.99
N LEU A 352 10.72 -5.03 -11.74
CA LEU A 352 12.09 -5.11 -11.24
C LEU A 352 12.96 -6.08 -12.06
N GLU A 353 12.35 -7.12 -12.62
CA GLU A 353 13.03 -8.11 -13.45
C GLU A 353 13.68 -7.54 -14.73
N THR A 354 13.30 -6.33 -15.13
CA THR A 354 13.85 -5.62 -16.30
C THR A 354 15.09 -4.80 -16.00
N LEU A 355 15.51 -4.70 -14.74
CA LEU A 355 16.72 -3.96 -14.38
C LEU A 355 17.95 -4.63 -14.99
N TYR A 356 18.77 -3.86 -15.70
CA TYR A 356 19.87 -4.36 -16.51
C TYR A 356 21.20 -4.17 -15.78
N ASP A 357 21.93 -5.27 -15.57
CA ASP A 357 23.31 -5.19 -15.09
C ASP A 357 24.23 -4.95 -16.27
N GLN A 358 24.69 -3.71 -16.44
CA GLN A 358 25.63 -3.34 -17.50
C GLN A 358 26.96 -4.12 -17.40
N LYS A 359 27.38 -4.56 -16.21
CA LYS A 359 28.65 -5.28 -16.03
C LYS A 359 28.55 -6.72 -16.53
N GLU A 360 27.44 -7.39 -16.24
CA GLU A 360 27.18 -8.78 -16.64
C GLU A 360 26.46 -8.88 -17.99
N GLN A 361 26.06 -7.74 -18.56
CA GLN A 361 25.26 -7.60 -19.77
C GLN A 361 23.96 -8.42 -19.76
N LYS A 362 23.33 -8.53 -18.58
CA LYS A 362 22.13 -9.35 -18.36
C LYS A 362 21.05 -8.56 -17.64
N TYR A 363 19.80 -8.78 -18.05
CA TYR A 363 18.65 -8.38 -17.23
C TYR A 363 18.59 -9.21 -15.94
N LEU A 364 18.00 -8.64 -14.89
CA LEU A 364 17.80 -9.31 -13.61
C LEU A 364 17.04 -10.63 -13.79
N ILE A 365 16.04 -10.68 -14.69
CA ILE A 365 15.29 -11.89 -15.01
C ILE A 365 16.14 -13.04 -15.53
N GLN A 366 17.31 -12.78 -16.13
CA GLN A 366 18.22 -13.83 -16.59
C GLN A 366 19.04 -14.42 -15.45
N GLN A 367 19.03 -13.78 -14.28
CA GLN A 367 19.79 -14.20 -13.10
C GLN A 367 18.87 -14.81 -12.04
N TYR A 368 17.65 -14.26 -11.88
CA TYR A 368 16.69 -14.68 -10.87
C TYR A 368 15.27 -14.73 -11.46
N PRO A 369 14.48 -15.75 -11.13
CA PRO A 369 13.03 -15.65 -11.16
C PRO A 369 12.61 -14.53 -10.19
N VAL A 370 11.68 -13.70 -10.63
CA VAL A 370 11.17 -12.57 -9.84
C VAL A 370 9.69 -12.74 -9.61
N SER A 371 9.29 -12.70 -8.34
CA SER A 371 7.88 -12.64 -7.91
C SER A 371 7.66 -11.46 -6.98
N TYR A 372 6.41 -11.20 -6.63
CA TYR A 372 6.00 -10.04 -5.84
C TYR A 372 5.13 -10.51 -4.68
N LEU A 373 5.22 -9.83 -3.54
CA LEU A 373 4.39 -10.09 -2.38
C LEU A 373 3.58 -8.83 -2.07
N THR A 374 2.28 -8.99 -1.80
CA THR A 374 1.41 -7.87 -1.42
C THR A 374 1.70 -7.37 -0.01
N ARG A 375 2.15 -8.25 0.91
CA ARG A 375 2.46 -7.98 2.32
C ARG A 375 3.33 -9.10 2.92
N ILE A 376 3.96 -8.84 4.08
CA ILE A 376 4.72 -9.88 4.83
C ILE A 376 3.83 -11.10 5.13
N SER A 377 2.54 -10.86 5.37
CA SER A 377 1.56 -11.88 5.77
C SER A 377 0.97 -12.69 4.61
N ALA A 378 1.68 -12.82 3.48
CA ALA A 378 1.34 -13.76 2.42
C ALA A 378 1.13 -15.14 3.07
N ARG A 379 -0.14 -15.52 3.25
CA ARG A 379 -0.49 -16.68 4.05
C ARG A 379 0.02 -17.90 3.30
N ASN A 380 0.78 -18.73 4.01
CA ASN A 380 1.06 -20.11 3.62
C ASN A 380 1.85 -20.27 2.30
N LEU A 381 2.98 -19.56 2.17
CA LEU A 381 3.97 -19.80 1.08
C LEU A 381 4.54 -21.24 1.05
N ALA A 382 4.28 -22.02 2.11
CA ALA A 382 4.81 -23.37 2.31
C ALA A 382 3.76 -24.49 2.17
N GLN A 383 2.52 -24.20 1.75
CA GLN A 383 1.51 -25.26 1.58
C GLN A 383 1.71 -26.01 0.25
N ASN A 384 1.42 -27.32 0.25
CA ASN A 384 1.43 -28.10 -0.99
C ASN A 384 0.41 -27.53 -1.98
N SER A 385 0.80 -27.32 -3.24
CA SER A 385 -0.13 -26.88 -4.29
C SER A 385 -1.24 -27.93 -4.44
N PRO A 386 -2.50 -27.52 -4.70
CA PRO A 386 -3.58 -28.48 -4.94
C PRO A 386 -3.19 -29.47 -6.05
N THR A 387 -3.55 -30.74 -5.83
CA THR A 387 -3.20 -31.83 -6.74
C THR A 387 -4.03 -31.75 -8.02
N GLY A 388 -3.37 -31.49 -9.16
CA GLY A 388 -3.97 -31.53 -10.50
C GLY A 388 -4.00 -30.16 -11.20
N LEU A 389 -3.57 -30.13 -12.46
CA LEU A 389 -3.59 -28.94 -13.32
C LEU A 389 -4.93 -28.84 -14.07
N LYS A 390 -5.99 -28.48 -13.35
CA LYS A 390 -7.30 -28.19 -13.97
C LYS A 390 -7.50 -26.69 -14.06
N LEU A 391 -7.88 -26.23 -15.25
CA LEU A 391 -8.08 -24.82 -15.54
C LEU A 391 -9.56 -24.51 -15.83
N LEU A 392 -10.04 -23.39 -15.31
CA LEU A 392 -11.19 -22.68 -15.86
C LEU A 392 -10.69 -21.48 -16.65
N ALA A 393 -10.89 -21.49 -17.97
CA ALA A 393 -10.45 -20.42 -18.86
C ALA A 393 -11.62 -19.68 -19.49
N LEU A 394 -11.57 -18.35 -19.50
CA LEU A 394 -12.52 -17.49 -20.19
C LEU A 394 -11.78 -16.57 -21.14
N GLY A 395 -12.27 -16.47 -22.38
CA GLY A 395 -11.57 -15.74 -23.43
C GLY A 395 -12.50 -14.96 -24.36
N ASN A 396 -12.06 -13.77 -24.77
CA ASN A 396 -12.63 -13.01 -25.88
C ASN A 396 -14.17 -12.86 -25.82
N PRO A 397 -14.74 -12.22 -24.77
CA PRO A 397 -16.19 -12.21 -24.56
C PRO A 397 -17.01 -11.48 -25.66
N HIS A 398 -16.39 -10.56 -26.39
CA HIS A 398 -17.05 -9.77 -27.45
C HIS A 398 -16.28 -9.88 -28.78
N PRO A 399 -16.32 -11.05 -29.46
CA PRO A 399 -15.46 -11.37 -30.61
C PRO A 399 -15.82 -10.63 -31.91
N GLN A 400 -16.94 -9.91 -31.95
CA GLN A 400 -17.54 -9.35 -33.17
C GLN A 400 -17.55 -7.82 -33.21
N ASP A 401 -16.95 -7.13 -32.23
CA ASP A 401 -16.90 -5.68 -32.18
C ASP A 401 -15.51 -5.13 -31.84
N ALA A 402 -15.41 -3.82 -31.60
CA ALA A 402 -14.14 -3.13 -31.31
C ALA A 402 -13.40 -3.67 -30.08
N ARG A 403 -14.05 -4.50 -29.26
CA ARG A 403 -13.49 -5.15 -28.06
C ARG A 403 -12.93 -6.54 -28.36
N ALA A 404 -12.97 -7.02 -29.60
CA ALA A 404 -12.48 -8.34 -29.97
C ALA A 404 -11.00 -8.56 -29.63
N LEU A 405 -10.70 -9.75 -29.10
CA LEU A 405 -9.38 -10.22 -28.69
C LEU A 405 -9.07 -11.60 -29.31
N PRO A 406 -8.77 -11.67 -30.62
CA PRO A 406 -8.54 -12.94 -31.32
C PRO A 406 -7.29 -13.72 -30.87
N GLY A 407 -6.30 -13.04 -30.29
CA GLY A 407 -5.17 -13.66 -29.57
C GLY A 407 -5.62 -14.32 -28.27
N SER A 408 -6.48 -13.67 -27.48
CA SER A 408 -7.06 -14.24 -26.26
C SER A 408 -7.91 -15.50 -26.53
N GLU A 409 -8.61 -15.57 -27.66
CA GLU A 409 -9.33 -16.79 -28.07
C GLU A 409 -8.37 -17.95 -28.33
N ARG A 410 -7.29 -17.70 -29.08
CA ARG A 410 -6.24 -18.69 -29.35
C ARG A 410 -5.47 -19.09 -28.09
N GLU A 411 -5.22 -18.14 -27.19
CA GLU A 411 -4.61 -18.35 -25.88
C GLU A 411 -5.42 -19.36 -25.07
N VAL A 412 -6.71 -19.08 -24.86
CA VAL A 412 -7.61 -19.94 -24.09
C VAL A 412 -7.77 -21.32 -24.72
N GLN A 413 -7.88 -21.39 -26.05
CA GLN A 413 -7.96 -22.67 -26.75
C GLN A 413 -6.69 -23.51 -26.52
N ALA A 414 -5.51 -22.95 -26.80
CA ALA A 414 -4.24 -23.67 -26.69
C ALA A 414 -3.94 -24.12 -25.25
N ILE A 415 -4.21 -23.28 -24.25
CA ILE A 415 -3.96 -23.64 -22.84
C ILE A 415 -4.93 -24.75 -22.39
N SER A 416 -6.19 -24.67 -22.80
CA SER A 416 -7.19 -25.68 -22.41
C SER A 416 -6.94 -27.05 -23.05
N GLU A 417 -6.36 -27.08 -24.25
CA GLU A 417 -5.92 -28.32 -24.91
C GLU A 417 -4.69 -28.92 -24.21
N LEU A 418 -3.78 -28.08 -23.70
CA LEU A 418 -2.60 -28.51 -22.95
C LEU A 418 -2.95 -29.13 -21.58
N LEU A 419 -3.92 -28.55 -20.85
CA LEU A 419 -4.30 -28.97 -19.51
C LEU A 419 -5.56 -29.85 -19.54
N THR A 420 -5.40 -31.17 -19.68
CA THR A 420 -6.53 -32.11 -19.76
C THR A 420 -7.45 -32.04 -18.53
N GLY A 421 -8.76 -31.98 -18.75
CA GLY A 421 -9.76 -31.83 -17.67
C GLY A 421 -10.09 -30.37 -17.32
N SER A 422 -9.71 -29.44 -18.19
CA SER A 422 -10.05 -28.01 -18.10
C SER A 422 -11.39 -27.69 -18.75
N THR A 423 -12.04 -26.64 -18.25
CA THR A 423 -13.25 -26.06 -18.83
C THR A 423 -12.90 -24.72 -19.47
N ARG A 424 -13.43 -24.46 -20.67
CA ARG A 424 -13.27 -23.16 -21.34
C ARG A 424 -14.62 -22.56 -21.71
N TYR A 425 -14.71 -21.23 -21.63
CA TYR A 425 -15.81 -20.44 -22.15
C TYR A 425 -15.27 -19.35 -23.08
N LEU A 426 -15.78 -19.28 -24.30
CA LEU A 426 -15.36 -18.31 -25.32
C LEU A 426 -16.54 -17.47 -25.79
N GLY A 427 -16.28 -16.24 -26.22
CA GLY A 427 -17.30 -15.39 -26.82
C GLY A 427 -18.50 -15.21 -25.90
N LYS A 428 -19.70 -15.47 -26.42
CA LYS A 428 -20.97 -15.33 -25.70
C LYS A 428 -21.10 -16.23 -24.48
N GLU A 429 -20.32 -17.30 -24.37
CA GLU A 429 -20.32 -18.18 -23.21
C GLU A 429 -19.44 -17.66 -22.07
N ALA A 430 -18.51 -16.72 -22.35
CA ALA A 430 -17.61 -16.12 -21.38
C ALA A 430 -18.33 -15.12 -20.45
N THR A 431 -19.38 -15.59 -19.77
CA THR A 431 -20.26 -14.82 -18.90
C THR A 431 -19.79 -14.87 -17.44
N LEU A 432 -20.12 -13.83 -16.68
CA LEU A 432 -19.88 -13.79 -15.24
C LEU A 432 -20.62 -14.92 -14.53
N VAL A 433 -21.83 -15.24 -14.99
CA VAL A 433 -22.66 -16.35 -14.46
C VAL A 433 -21.91 -17.69 -14.57
N ASN A 434 -21.35 -17.99 -15.74
CA ASN A 434 -20.60 -19.23 -15.95
C ASN A 434 -19.32 -19.27 -15.13
N PHE A 435 -18.62 -18.12 -15.02
CA PHE A 435 -17.44 -17.99 -14.17
C PHE A 435 -17.76 -18.27 -12.70
N GLN A 436 -18.74 -17.58 -12.11
CA GLN A 436 -19.10 -17.72 -10.70
C GLN A 436 -19.60 -19.13 -10.36
N ARG A 437 -20.33 -19.78 -11.28
CA ARG A 437 -20.79 -21.15 -11.10
C ARG A 437 -19.65 -22.16 -11.04
N SER A 438 -18.57 -21.91 -11.78
CA SER A 438 -17.51 -22.90 -12.00
C SER A 438 -16.26 -22.64 -11.16
N ALA A 439 -15.95 -21.37 -10.83
CA ALA A 439 -14.66 -20.96 -10.28
C ALA A 439 -14.21 -21.74 -9.04
N ALA A 440 -15.12 -22.06 -8.12
CA ALA A 440 -14.81 -22.79 -6.89
C ALA A 440 -14.22 -24.21 -7.12
N GLY A 441 -14.49 -24.79 -8.30
CA GLY A 441 -14.08 -26.15 -8.65
C GLY A 441 -12.70 -26.26 -9.30
N PHE A 442 -12.02 -25.13 -9.58
CA PHE A 442 -10.77 -25.13 -10.33
C PHE A 442 -9.61 -24.51 -9.53
N PRO A 443 -8.44 -25.19 -9.48
CA PRO A 443 -7.24 -24.63 -8.86
C PRO A 443 -6.62 -23.51 -9.69
N ILE A 444 -6.88 -23.45 -10.99
CA ILE A 444 -6.39 -22.38 -11.87
C ILE A 444 -7.57 -21.68 -12.53
N LEU A 445 -7.59 -20.36 -12.44
CA LEU A 445 -8.55 -19.50 -13.14
C LEU A 445 -7.77 -18.62 -14.12
N HIS A 446 -8.21 -18.56 -15.38
CA HIS A 446 -7.57 -17.74 -16.40
C HIS A 446 -8.61 -16.87 -17.10
N LEU A 447 -8.45 -15.56 -17.02
CA LEU A 447 -9.35 -14.56 -17.58
C LEU A 447 -8.59 -13.76 -18.66
N ALA A 448 -8.81 -14.12 -19.93
CA ALA A 448 -8.27 -13.45 -21.11
C ALA A 448 -9.31 -12.50 -21.71
N THR A 449 -9.40 -11.29 -21.16
CA THR A 449 -10.46 -10.32 -21.43
C THR A 449 -9.97 -8.89 -21.26
N HIS A 450 -10.82 -7.88 -21.47
CA HIS A 450 -10.50 -6.51 -21.11
C HIS A 450 -10.67 -6.25 -19.61
N GLY A 451 -9.82 -5.38 -19.08
CA GLY A 451 -9.94 -4.79 -17.75
C GLY A 451 -9.86 -3.27 -17.86
N CYS A 452 -10.64 -2.57 -17.03
CA CYS A 452 -10.62 -1.12 -16.96
C CYS A 452 -10.42 -0.65 -15.52
N PHE A 453 -9.26 -0.06 -15.23
CA PHE A 453 -8.86 0.38 -13.88
C PHE A 453 -8.66 1.90 -13.81
N LYS A 454 -9.32 2.63 -14.71
CA LYS A 454 -9.31 4.09 -14.75
C LYS A 454 -10.53 4.63 -14.03
N ASP A 455 -10.37 5.68 -13.23
CA ASP A 455 -11.48 6.30 -12.48
C ASP A 455 -12.56 6.90 -13.40
N ALA A 456 -12.18 7.32 -14.61
CA ALA A 456 -13.09 7.80 -15.65
C ALA A 456 -13.73 6.67 -16.49
N GLY A 457 -13.40 5.41 -16.22
CA GLY A 457 -13.78 4.27 -17.03
C GLY A 457 -13.02 4.21 -18.36
N CYS A 458 -13.46 3.32 -19.25
CA CYS A 458 -12.84 3.09 -20.55
C CYS A 458 -13.91 3.22 -21.64
N PRO A 459 -14.28 4.45 -22.04
CA PRO A 459 -15.39 4.69 -22.96
C PRO A 459 -15.23 3.98 -24.31
N GLY A 460 -14.00 3.89 -24.83
CA GLY A 460 -13.70 3.17 -26.07
C GLY A 460 -13.99 1.66 -26.02
N LEU A 461 -14.12 1.10 -24.82
CA LEU A 461 -14.49 -0.30 -24.58
C LEU A 461 -15.88 -0.43 -23.90
N GLN A 462 -16.59 0.70 -23.67
CA GLN A 462 -17.86 0.74 -22.92
C GLN A 462 -17.77 0.07 -21.54
N MET A 463 -16.66 0.29 -20.84
CA MET A 463 -16.42 -0.29 -19.52
C MET A 463 -16.47 0.77 -18.43
N GLU A 464 -17.10 0.41 -17.33
CA GLU A 464 -17.15 1.19 -16.10
C GLU A 464 -15.80 1.19 -15.38
N PRO A 465 -15.52 2.17 -14.50
CA PRO A 465 -14.34 2.18 -13.66
C PRO A 465 -14.20 0.90 -12.84
N HIS A 466 -12.96 0.39 -12.72
CA HIS A 466 -12.58 -0.75 -11.87
C HIS A 466 -13.31 -2.06 -12.20
N THR A 467 -13.42 -2.38 -13.49
CA THR A 467 -14.16 -3.56 -13.96
C THR A 467 -13.36 -4.53 -14.83
N LEU A 468 -13.79 -5.80 -14.81
CA LEU A 468 -13.42 -6.83 -15.79
C LEU A 468 -14.59 -7.07 -16.74
N LEU A 469 -14.31 -7.25 -18.03
CA LEU A 469 -15.34 -7.45 -19.04
C LEU A 469 -15.74 -8.93 -19.15
N PHE A 470 -17.03 -9.22 -19.02
CA PHE A 470 -17.64 -10.50 -19.39
C PHE A 470 -18.65 -10.30 -20.51
N ALA A 471 -19.09 -11.38 -21.13
CA ALA A 471 -20.03 -11.33 -22.26
C ALA A 471 -21.40 -10.74 -21.87
N ASP A 472 -21.84 -10.95 -20.63
CA ASP A 472 -23.15 -10.52 -20.14
C ASP A 472 -23.13 -9.19 -19.36
N ARG A 473 -21.97 -8.78 -18.80
CA ARG A 473 -21.83 -7.53 -18.03
C ARG A 473 -20.39 -7.15 -17.72
N ASN A 474 -20.20 -5.93 -17.21
CA ASN A 474 -18.99 -5.53 -16.48
C ASN A 474 -19.03 -6.09 -15.04
N PHE A 475 -17.94 -6.71 -14.59
CA PHE A 475 -17.78 -7.22 -13.22
C PHE A 475 -16.93 -6.27 -12.39
N GLN A 476 -17.48 -5.75 -11.29
CA GLN A 476 -16.80 -4.83 -10.39
C GLN A 476 -15.70 -5.55 -9.60
N VAL A 477 -14.48 -5.02 -9.65
CA VAL A 477 -13.34 -5.57 -8.91
C VAL A 477 -13.58 -5.51 -7.40
N ALA A 478 -14.39 -4.56 -6.93
CA ALA A 478 -14.86 -4.49 -5.55
C ALA A 478 -15.55 -5.78 -5.08
N ASP A 479 -16.15 -6.55 -5.98
CA ASP A 479 -16.88 -7.79 -5.67
C ASP A 479 -16.00 -9.04 -5.70
N VAL A 480 -14.73 -8.93 -6.11
CA VAL A 480 -13.80 -10.06 -6.22
C VAL A 480 -13.63 -10.79 -4.89
N ALA A 481 -13.54 -10.07 -3.77
CA ALA A 481 -13.37 -10.67 -2.44
C ALA A 481 -14.61 -11.46 -1.96
N GLN A 482 -15.72 -11.44 -2.71
CA GLN A 482 -16.88 -12.31 -2.49
C GLN A 482 -16.75 -13.68 -3.18
N LEU A 483 -15.79 -13.84 -4.10
CA LEU A 483 -15.61 -15.08 -4.85
C LEU A 483 -15.11 -16.21 -3.93
N PRO A 484 -15.58 -17.45 -4.13
CA PRO A 484 -15.21 -18.60 -3.30
C PRO A 484 -13.86 -19.22 -3.74
N LEU A 485 -12.75 -18.46 -3.63
CA LEU A 485 -11.46 -18.85 -4.22
C LEU A 485 -10.51 -19.59 -3.27
N LYS A 486 -10.99 -20.11 -2.14
CA LYS A 486 -10.14 -20.77 -1.11
C LYS A 486 -9.30 -21.95 -1.64
N ASN A 487 -9.75 -22.59 -2.73
CA ASN A 487 -9.05 -23.72 -3.36
C ASN A 487 -8.31 -23.31 -4.64
N THR A 488 -8.26 -22.01 -4.95
CA THR A 488 -7.61 -21.49 -6.15
C THR A 488 -6.13 -21.23 -5.86
N ASP A 489 -5.27 -21.92 -6.60
CA ASP A 489 -3.82 -21.77 -6.53
C ASP A 489 -3.34 -20.56 -7.33
N LEU A 490 -3.91 -20.36 -8.52
CA LEU A 490 -3.50 -19.29 -9.44
C LEU A 490 -4.70 -18.65 -10.13
N VAL A 491 -4.73 -17.32 -10.10
CA VAL A 491 -5.58 -16.50 -10.98
C VAL A 491 -4.70 -15.77 -11.98
N VAL A 492 -4.93 -15.97 -13.27
CA VAL A 492 -4.25 -15.21 -14.33
C VAL A 492 -5.23 -14.20 -14.90
N LEU A 493 -4.94 -12.93 -14.67
CA LEU A 493 -5.63 -11.79 -15.28
C LEU A 493 -4.87 -11.40 -16.55
N SER A 494 -5.15 -12.11 -17.63
CA SER A 494 -4.63 -11.81 -18.97
C SER A 494 -5.46 -10.67 -19.59
N ALA A 495 -5.47 -9.53 -18.88
CA ALA A 495 -6.31 -8.38 -19.18
C ALA A 495 -5.54 -7.06 -19.03
N CYS A 496 -5.89 -6.09 -19.88
CA CYS A 496 -5.26 -4.77 -19.95
C CYS A 496 -5.17 -4.06 -18.57
N GLN A 497 -3.98 -3.54 -18.25
CA GLN A 497 -3.74 -2.61 -17.12
C GLN A 497 -4.25 -3.10 -15.75
N THR A 498 -4.30 -4.41 -15.53
CA THR A 498 -4.76 -5.04 -14.28
C THR A 498 -3.91 -4.73 -13.04
N ALA A 499 -2.74 -4.10 -13.22
CA ALA A 499 -1.76 -3.89 -12.19
C ALA A 499 -1.29 -2.41 -12.03
N VAL A 500 -1.85 -1.43 -12.76
CA VAL A 500 -1.46 0.01 -12.61
C VAL A 500 -2.68 0.96 -12.65
N ARG A 501 -2.77 1.89 -11.69
CA ARG A 501 -3.57 3.12 -11.82
C ARG A 501 -2.68 4.33 -12.15
N THR A 502 -3.25 5.22 -12.93
CA THR A 502 -2.80 6.57 -13.21
C THR A 502 -3.59 7.58 -12.35
N GLU A 503 -2.86 8.33 -11.52
CA GLU A 503 -3.19 9.63 -10.89
C GLU A 503 -3.45 9.73 -9.36
N GLU A 504 -2.72 10.69 -8.79
CA GLU A 504 -2.75 11.43 -7.51
C GLU A 504 -2.88 10.75 -6.14
N SER A 505 -3.28 9.48 -6.03
CA SER A 505 -3.12 8.75 -4.76
C SER A 505 -2.56 7.36 -5.00
N GLY A 506 -1.34 7.15 -4.51
CA GLY A 506 -0.53 5.98 -4.78
C GLY A 506 -1.03 4.73 -4.09
N GLY A 507 -1.98 4.01 -4.68
CA GLY A 507 -2.40 2.73 -4.15
C GLY A 507 -3.15 1.87 -5.15
N GLU A 508 -2.48 1.19 -6.09
CA GLU A 508 -3.22 0.26 -6.97
C GLU A 508 -2.56 -1.02 -7.47
N LEU A 509 -1.24 -1.23 -7.45
CA LEU A 509 -0.70 -2.52 -7.93
C LEU A 509 -1.15 -3.71 -7.06
N ALA A 510 -0.96 -3.56 -5.76
CA ALA A 510 -1.22 -4.63 -4.82
C ALA A 510 -2.72 -4.77 -4.53
N GLY A 511 -3.55 -3.78 -4.90
CA GLY A 511 -4.97 -3.73 -4.55
C GLY A 511 -5.80 -4.83 -5.17
N VAL A 512 -5.79 -4.98 -6.50
CA VAL A 512 -6.59 -6.00 -7.21
C VAL A 512 -6.12 -7.41 -6.82
N ALA A 513 -4.81 -7.65 -6.88
CA ALA A 513 -4.23 -8.93 -6.47
C ALA A 513 -4.56 -9.26 -5.00
N TYR A 514 -4.53 -8.27 -4.11
CA TYR A 514 -4.93 -8.42 -2.71
C TYR A 514 -6.40 -8.85 -2.56
N LEU A 515 -7.32 -8.36 -3.39
CA LEU A 515 -8.71 -8.80 -3.33
C LEU A 515 -8.88 -10.26 -3.74
N PHE A 516 -8.17 -10.72 -4.77
CA PHE A 516 -8.14 -12.13 -5.15
C PHE A 516 -7.51 -12.99 -4.05
N GLU A 517 -6.42 -12.53 -3.43
CA GLU A 517 -5.82 -13.22 -2.27
C GLU A 517 -6.80 -13.31 -1.09
N LEU A 518 -7.62 -12.28 -0.87
CA LEU A 518 -8.65 -12.29 0.17
C LEU A 518 -9.83 -13.18 -0.15
N ALA A 519 -10.21 -13.27 -1.43
CA ALA A 519 -11.17 -14.26 -1.92
C ALA A 519 -10.66 -15.70 -1.69
N GLY A 520 -9.34 -15.87 -1.53
CA GLY A 520 -8.69 -17.11 -1.16
C GLY A 520 -7.63 -17.60 -2.15
N ALA A 521 -7.42 -16.88 -3.27
CA ALA A 521 -6.41 -17.25 -4.25
C ALA A 521 -4.99 -17.21 -3.63
N ARG A 522 -4.15 -18.20 -3.92
CA ARG A 522 -2.77 -18.22 -3.40
C ARG A 522 -1.83 -17.30 -4.16
N SER A 523 -2.09 -17.11 -5.45
CA SER A 523 -1.27 -16.27 -6.32
C SER A 523 -2.10 -15.67 -7.46
N VAL A 524 -1.62 -14.54 -7.98
CA VAL A 524 -2.26 -13.79 -9.07
C VAL A 524 -1.19 -13.37 -10.07
N ILE A 525 -1.42 -13.58 -11.37
CA ILE A 525 -0.65 -12.94 -12.44
C ILE A 525 -1.48 -11.79 -13.00
N ALA A 526 -0.88 -10.60 -13.10
CA ALA A 526 -1.54 -9.39 -13.61
C ALA A 526 -0.55 -8.52 -14.40
N SER A 527 -1.05 -7.70 -15.34
CA SER A 527 -0.26 -6.87 -16.24
C SER A 527 -0.13 -5.41 -15.76
N LEU A 528 1.08 -4.86 -15.74
CA LEU A 528 1.36 -3.46 -15.45
C LEU A 528 0.87 -2.51 -16.56
N TRP A 529 0.84 -2.96 -17.81
CA TRP A 529 0.32 -2.20 -18.95
C TRP A 529 -0.25 -3.15 -20.01
N SER A 530 -1.01 -2.59 -20.94
CA SER A 530 -1.52 -3.31 -22.09
C SER A 530 -0.42 -3.61 -23.11
N VAL A 531 -0.39 -4.86 -23.57
CA VAL A 531 0.45 -5.31 -24.68
C VAL A 531 -0.45 -5.78 -25.81
N ASP A 532 0.14 -5.89 -27.00
CA ASP A 532 -0.43 -6.62 -28.11
C ASP A 532 -0.95 -8.01 -27.71
N ASP A 533 -2.19 -8.30 -28.10
CA ASP A 533 -2.94 -9.51 -27.77
C ASP A 533 -2.27 -10.79 -28.30
N GLN A 534 -1.61 -10.72 -29.47
CA GLN A 534 -0.88 -11.87 -30.02
C GLN A 534 0.32 -12.24 -29.15
N VAL A 535 1.08 -11.23 -28.73
CA VAL A 535 2.29 -11.45 -27.92
C VAL A 535 1.93 -11.95 -26.53
N THR A 536 0.81 -11.49 -25.97
CA THR A 536 0.27 -11.98 -24.71
C THR A 536 -0.09 -13.46 -24.80
N SER A 537 -0.77 -13.86 -25.87
CA SER A 537 -1.10 -15.27 -26.16
C SER A 537 0.15 -16.16 -26.19
N GLU A 538 1.19 -15.75 -26.91
CA GLU A 538 2.46 -16.50 -26.98
C GLU A 538 3.11 -16.67 -25.60
N LEU A 539 3.16 -15.60 -24.81
CA LEU A 539 3.74 -15.62 -23.47
C LEU A 539 2.96 -16.55 -22.53
N MET A 540 1.63 -16.47 -22.54
CA MET A 540 0.78 -17.25 -21.64
C MET A 540 0.76 -18.74 -22.01
N VAL A 541 0.73 -19.07 -23.30
CA VAL A 541 0.84 -20.46 -23.75
C VAL A 541 2.19 -21.06 -23.32
N GLU A 542 3.29 -20.32 -23.45
CA GLU A 542 4.60 -20.79 -22.97
C GLU A 542 4.64 -20.92 -21.44
N PHE A 543 4.06 -19.96 -20.69
CA PHE A 543 3.94 -20.05 -19.24
C PHE A 543 3.26 -21.35 -18.81
N TYR A 544 2.12 -21.69 -19.43
CA TYR A 544 1.40 -22.91 -19.10
C TYR A 544 2.14 -24.18 -19.57
N ARG A 545 2.89 -24.14 -20.67
CA ARG A 545 3.78 -25.24 -21.08
C ARG A 545 4.82 -25.54 -20.00
N GLN A 546 5.40 -24.51 -19.39
CA GLN A 546 6.35 -24.65 -18.30
C GLN A 546 5.67 -25.20 -17.03
N ILE A 547 4.48 -24.71 -16.66
CA ILE A 547 3.68 -25.27 -15.56
C ILE A 547 3.37 -26.76 -15.79
N TYR A 548 2.94 -27.12 -17.00
CA TYR A 548 2.65 -28.51 -17.38
C TYR A 548 3.88 -29.41 -17.26
N SER A 549 5.08 -28.88 -17.52
CA SER A 549 6.36 -29.58 -17.30
C SER A 549 6.80 -29.67 -15.83
N GLY A 550 5.98 -29.23 -14.88
CA GLY A 550 6.24 -29.30 -13.45
C GLY A 550 7.14 -28.18 -12.91
N LYS A 551 7.30 -27.06 -13.65
CA LYS A 551 8.05 -25.91 -13.14
C LYS A 551 7.21 -25.10 -12.14
N PRO A 552 7.84 -24.58 -11.07
CA PRO A 552 7.20 -23.61 -10.19
C PRO A 552 6.74 -22.36 -10.94
N LYS A 553 5.70 -21.67 -10.45
CA LYS A 553 5.08 -20.52 -11.15
C LYS A 553 6.08 -19.42 -11.52
N ALA A 554 6.98 -19.04 -10.61
CA ALA A 554 7.96 -18.00 -10.91
C ALA A 554 8.98 -18.44 -11.98
N ILE A 555 9.40 -19.71 -11.95
CA ILE A 555 10.30 -20.29 -12.96
C ILE A 555 9.59 -20.39 -14.31
N ALA A 556 8.33 -20.82 -14.30
CA ALA A 556 7.51 -20.90 -15.51
C ALA A 556 7.34 -19.54 -16.17
N LEU A 557 7.03 -18.51 -15.39
CA LEU A 557 6.89 -17.15 -15.92
C LEU A 557 8.23 -16.56 -16.38
N GLN A 558 9.30 -16.83 -15.64
CA GLN A 558 10.66 -16.45 -16.06
C GLN A 558 11.01 -17.08 -17.41
N ASN A 559 10.87 -18.40 -17.55
CA ASN A 559 11.18 -19.12 -18.79
C ASN A 559 10.36 -18.60 -19.96
N ALA A 560 9.06 -18.35 -19.76
CA ALA A 560 8.19 -17.79 -20.79
C ALA A 560 8.69 -16.42 -21.26
N LYS A 561 9.03 -15.52 -20.33
CA LYS A 561 9.58 -14.20 -20.66
C LYS A 561 10.93 -14.28 -21.36
N LEU A 562 11.78 -15.23 -20.99
CA LEU A 562 13.09 -15.43 -21.60
C LEU A 562 13.01 -15.81 -23.08
N THR A 563 11.92 -16.44 -23.53
CA THR A 563 11.71 -16.70 -24.97
C THR A 563 11.60 -15.42 -25.80
N LEU A 564 11.20 -14.31 -25.18
CA LEU A 564 11.01 -12.99 -25.81
C LEU A 564 12.12 -12.00 -25.43
N ILE A 565 13.19 -12.41 -24.74
CA ILE A 565 14.19 -11.52 -24.12
C ILE A 565 14.93 -10.62 -25.12
N ASN A 566 15.02 -11.06 -26.38
CA ASN A 566 15.66 -10.30 -27.46
C ASN A 566 14.75 -9.18 -28.02
N ARG A 567 13.47 -9.14 -27.63
CA ARG A 567 12.53 -8.06 -27.94
C ARG A 567 12.61 -6.97 -26.87
N HIS A 568 12.07 -5.80 -27.19
CA HIS A 568 11.90 -4.71 -26.23
C HIS A 568 11.10 -5.17 -24.99
N PRO A 569 11.49 -4.81 -23.75
CA PRO A 569 10.82 -5.29 -22.53
C PRO A 569 9.32 -5.01 -22.45
N TYR A 570 8.84 -3.96 -23.13
CA TYR A 570 7.42 -3.72 -23.42
C TYR A 570 6.60 -5.01 -23.66
N TYR A 571 7.16 -5.97 -24.40
CA TYR A 571 6.50 -7.20 -24.82
C TYR A 571 6.46 -8.30 -23.75
N TRP A 572 7.46 -8.38 -22.87
CA TRP A 572 7.64 -9.53 -21.98
C TRP A 572 7.59 -9.18 -20.49
N SER A 573 7.79 -7.93 -20.10
CA SER A 573 7.79 -7.50 -18.71
C SER A 573 6.48 -6.97 -18.08
N PRO A 574 5.30 -6.90 -18.73
CA PRO A 574 4.13 -6.34 -18.07
C PRO A 574 3.55 -7.27 -17.02
N PHE A 575 3.57 -8.58 -17.27
CA PHE A 575 2.94 -9.56 -16.38
C PHE A 575 3.82 -9.87 -15.20
N ILE A 576 3.33 -9.62 -13.99
CA ILE A 576 4.04 -9.96 -12.75
C ILE A 576 3.25 -11.01 -11.97
N LEU A 577 3.97 -11.86 -11.22
CA LEU A 577 3.40 -12.86 -10.33
C LEU A 577 3.36 -12.31 -8.90
N LEU A 578 2.17 -12.18 -8.32
CA LEU A 578 1.93 -11.74 -6.95
C LEU A 578 1.48 -12.92 -6.08
N GLY A 579 2.00 -13.04 -4.87
CA GLY A 579 1.64 -14.08 -3.92
C GLY A 579 2.60 -15.27 -3.95
N ASP A 580 2.05 -16.48 -3.78
CA ASP A 580 2.85 -17.71 -3.76
C ASP A 580 3.50 -18.00 -5.12
N SER A 581 4.81 -18.12 -5.12
CA SER A 581 5.62 -18.27 -6.32
C SER A 581 5.91 -19.72 -6.71
N ASN A 582 5.54 -20.67 -5.86
CA ASN A 582 5.76 -22.09 -6.07
C ASN A 582 4.65 -22.72 -6.93
#